data_AF-A0A967XXY1-F1
#
_entry.id   AF-A0A967XXY1-F1
#
_cell.length_a   1.000
_cell.length_b   1.000
_cell.length_c   1.000
_cell.angle_alpha   90.00
_cell.angle_beta   90.00
_cell.angle_gamma   90.00
#
_symmetry.space_group_name_H-M   'P 1'
#
loop_
_entity.id
_entity.type
_entity.pdbx_description
1 polymer ?
#
loop_
_entity_poly.entity_id
_entity_poly.type
_entity_poly.pdbx_seq_one_letter_code
_entity_poly.pdbx_strand_id
1 'polypeptide(L)'
;PFSPKKCGIIIPVYNSDTFLKELLNQIKNIQKKSSPYKLSIIIVDDGSNPPIAKQTIPGLPIEWIRHPQNQGKGAALKTGFNYFLNQDIDP
;
A
#
# COMPACT_ATOMS: atom_id res chain seq x y z
N PRO A 1 26.61 11.51 -3.19
CA PRO A 1 25.83 10.27 -2.98
C PRO A 1 24.39 10.38 -3.49
N PHE A 2 23.98 9.52 -4.44
CA PHE A 2 22.58 9.44 -4.88
C PHE A 2 21.74 8.78 -3.80
N SER A 3 20.83 9.53 -3.17
CA SER A 3 19.78 8.94 -2.32
C SER A 3 18.71 8.31 -3.23
N PRO A 4 18.28 7.06 -2.98
CA PRO A 4 17.21 6.44 -3.76
C PRO A 4 15.94 7.28 -3.65
N LYS A 5 15.28 7.55 -4.78
CA LYS A 5 14.02 8.29 -4.79
C LYS A 5 12.93 7.44 -4.13
N LYS A 6 12.06 8.04 -3.32
CA LYS A 6 10.92 7.34 -2.71
C LYS A 6 9.81 7.16 -3.73
N CYS A 7 9.13 6.03 -3.70
CA CYS A 7 7.96 5.77 -4.54
C CYS A 7 6.90 5.00 -3.74
N GLY A 8 5.69 5.54 -3.69
CA GLY A 8 4.56 4.95 -2.99
C GLY A 8 3.60 4.27 -3.96
N ILE A 9 3.16 3.05 -3.63
CA ILE A 9 2.06 2.36 -4.30
C ILE A 9 0.89 2.30 -3.33
N ILE A 10 -0.18 3.04 -3.64
CA ILE A 10 -1.36 3.16 -2.77
C ILE A 10 -2.46 2.28 -3.35
N ILE A 11 -2.95 1.32 -2.57
CA ILE A 11 -3.92 0.30 -3.01
C ILE A 11 -5.16 0.39 -2.10
N PRO A 12 -6.22 1.10 -2.52
CA PRO A 12 -7.50 1.04 -1.83
C PRO A 12 -8.18 -0.31 -2.12
N VAL A 13 -8.71 -0.96 -1.09
CA VAL A 13 -9.39 -2.26 -1.21
C VAL A 13 -10.71 -2.24 -0.44
N TYR A 14 -11.76 -2.77 -1.05
CA TYR A 14 -13.06 -2.96 -0.44
C TYR A 14 -13.65 -4.30 -0.92
N ASN A 15 -13.94 -5.21 0.02
CA ASN A 15 -14.55 -6.54 -0.22
C ASN A 15 -13.88 -7.38 -1.34
N SER A 16 -12.58 -7.20 -1.60
CA SER A 16 -11.87 -7.78 -2.76
C SER A 16 -10.52 -8.42 -2.38
N ASP A 17 -10.54 -9.47 -1.56
CA ASP A 17 -9.30 -10.10 -1.02
C ASP A 17 -8.53 -10.95 -2.07
N THR A 18 -9.24 -11.59 -3.00
CA THR A 18 -8.63 -12.52 -3.99
C THR A 18 -7.67 -11.84 -4.95
N PHE A 19 -8.00 -10.65 -5.44
CA PHE A 19 -7.16 -9.90 -6.40
C PHE A 19 -5.93 -9.27 -5.76
N LEU A 20 -5.97 -9.01 -4.45
CA LEU A 20 -4.90 -8.32 -3.75
C LEU A 20 -3.62 -9.16 -3.74
N LYS A 21 -3.72 -10.47 -3.53
CA LYS A 21 -2.56 -11.38 -3.51
C LYS A 21 -1.84 -11.42 -4.85
N GLU A 22 -2.61 -11.48 -5.94
CA GLU A 22 -2.07 -11.52 -7.29
C GLU A 22 -1.35 -10.21 -7.63
N LEU A 23 -1.98 -9.07 -7.34
CA LEU A 23 -1.39 -7.74 -7.52
C LEU A 23 -0.06 -7.61 -6.76
N LEU A 24 0.00 -8.04 -5.50
CA LEU A 24 1.23 -7.97 -4.70
C LEU A 24 2.35 -8.85 -5.28
N ASN A 25 2.03 -10.02 -5.83
CA ASN A 25 3.02 -10.86 -6.50
C ASN A 25 3.55 -10.21 -7.79
N GLN A 26 2.69 -9.54 -8.56
CA GLN A 26 3.11 -8.79 -9.75
C GLN A 26 4.04 -7.63 -9.36
N ILE A 27 3.71 -6.88 -8.30
CA ILE A 27 4.57 -5.80 -7.77
C ILE A 27 5.95 -6.36 -7.36
N LYS A 28 6.00 -7.50 -6.66
CA LYS A 28 7.27 -8.15 -6.28
C LYS A 28 8.14 -8.47 -7.51
N ASN A 29 7.54 -8.93 -8.59
CA ASN A 29 8.27 -9.28 -9.81
C ASN A 29 8.85 -8.05 -10.52
N ILE A 30 8.21 -6.89 -10.39
CA ILE A 30 8.72 -5.61 -10.92
C ILE A 30 9.89 -5.13 -10.07
N GLN A 31 9.80 -5.15 -8.73
CA GLN A 31 10.87 -4.68 -7.83
C GLN A 31 12.19 -5.45 -8.03
N LYS A 32 12.12 -6.76 -8.29
CA LYS A 32 13.32 -7.61 -8.51
C LYS A 32 14.21 -7.14 -9.67
N LYS A 33 13.67 -6.36 -10.61
CA LYS A 33 14.42 -5.75 -11.71
C LYS A 33 14.98 -4.42 -11.20
N SER A 34 16.23 -4.42 -10.71
CA SER A 34 17.00 -3.28 -10.19
C SER A 34 16.31 -1.92 -10.33
N SER A 35 15.50 -1.56 -9.34
CA SER A 35 14.77 -0.28 -9.31
C SER A 35 15.59 0.75 -8.53
N PRO A 36 15.77 1.99 -9.04
CA PRO A 36 16.43 3.06 -8.28
C PRO A 36 15.55 3.62 -7.14
N TYR A 37 14.34 3.08 -6.97
CA TYR A 37 13.36 3.58 -6.01
C TYR A 37 13.31 2.76 -4.72
N LYS A 38 13.22 3.44 -3.58
CA LYS A 38 12.79 2.85 -2.32
C LYS A 38 11.26 2.80 -2.32
N LEU A 39 10.71 1.61 -2.53
CA LEU A 39 9.25 1.40 -2.59
C LEU A 39 8.63 1.38 -1.19
N SER A 40 7.40 1.89 -1.08
CA SER A 40 6.48 1.69 0.05
C SER A 40 5.12 1.31 -0.51
N ILE A 41 4.52 0.23 -0.02
CA ILE A 41 3.19 -0.23 -0.46
C ILE A 41 2.22 0.02 0.68
N ILE A 42 1.19 0.82 0.42
CA ILE A 42 0.20 1.21 1.43
C ILE A 42 -1.14 0.68 0.97
N ILE A 43 -1.67 -0.27 1.72
CA ILE A 43 -2.98 -0.86 1.48
C ILE A 43 -3.97 -0.19 2.43
N VAL A 44 -5.04 0.36 1.86
CA VAL A 44 -6.13 0.98 2.63
C VAL A 44 -7.37 0.12 2.47
N ASP A 45 -7.68 -0.66 3.50
CA ASP A 45 -8.94 -1.39 3.60
C ASP A 45 -10.06 -0.42 3.97
N ASP A 46 -10.88 -0.06 2.99
CA ASP A 46 -11.94 0.94 3.10
C ASP A 46 -13.21 0.33 3.73
N GLY A 47 -13.06 -0.24 4.93
CA GLY A 47 -14.18 -0.76 5.71
C GLY A 47 -14.82 -2.04 5.15
N SER A 48 -14.03 -2.96 4.61
CA SER A 48 -14.54 -4.26 4.14
C SER A 48 -15.21 -5.05 5.26
N ASN A 49 -16.21 -5.86 4.91
CA ASN A 49 -16.88 -6.80 5.81
C ASN A 49 -17.00 -8.20 5.18
N PRO A 50 -16.34 -9.23 5.72
CA PRO A 50 -15.43 -9.17 6.86
C PRO A 50 -14.16 -8.35 6.55
N PRO A 51 -13.39 -7.93 7.57
CA PRO A 51 -12.10 -7.27 7.36
C PRO A 51 -11.17 -8.09 6.49
N ILE A 52 -10.39 -7.41 5.63
CA ILE A 52 -9.43 -8.10 4.76
C ILE A 52 -8.28 -8.63 5.61
N ALA A 53 -7.93 -9.90 5.42
CA ALA A 53 -6.79 -10.48 6.09
C ALA A 53 -5.50 -9.78 5.63
N LYS A 54 -4.71 -9.27 6.57
CA LYS A 54 -3.45 -8.58 6.24
C LYS A 54 -2.48 -9.56 5.57
N GLN A 55 -2.27 -9.36 4.27
CA GLN A 55 -1.32 -10.15 3.49
C GLN A 55 0.09 -9.58 3.60
N THR A 56 1.08 -10.46 3.70
CA THR A 56 2.51 -10.11 3.67
C THR A 56 3.21 -10.87 2.55
N ILE A 57 4.11 -10.20 1.84
CA ILE A 57 4.94 -10.83 0.81
C ILE A 57 6.40 -10.59 1.16
N PRO A 58 7.24 -11.63 1.34
CA PRO A 58 8.64 -11.45 1.69
C PRO A 58 9.37 -10.53 0.71
N GLY A 59 10.05 -9.50 1.22
CA GLY A 59 10.78 -8.51 0.43
C GLY A 59 9.96 -7.29 -0.01
N LEU A 60 8.63 -7.28 0.22
CA LEU A 60 7.79 -6.10 -0.03
C LEU A 60 7.51 -5.34 1.28
N PRO A 61 7.78 -4.03 1.33
CA PRO A 61 7.43 -3.18 2.48
C PRO A 61 5.95 -2.78 2.39
N ILE A 62 5.08 -3.58 3.02
CA ILE A 62 3.62 -3.41 2.99
C ILE A 62 3.13 -2.86 4.33
N GLU A 63 2.41 -1.74 4.28
CA GLU A 63 1.75 -1.09 5.39
C GLU A 63 0.23 -1.13 5.19
N TRP A 64 -0.51 -1.30 6.29
CA TRP A 64 -1.96 -1.50 6.26
C TRP A 64 -2.67 -0.43 7.10
N ILE A 65 -3.62 0.27 6.47
CA ILE A 65 -4.54 1.20 7.10
C ILE A 65 -5.95 0.65 6.90
N ARG A 66 -6.82 0.80 7.91
CA ARG A 66 -8.21 0.38 7.80
C ARG A 66 -9.14 1.51 8.20
N HIS A 67 -10.15 1.76 7.37
CA HIS A 67 -11.29 2.57 7.75
C HIS A 67 -12.32 1.72 8.52
N PRO A 68 -13.00 2.27 9.55
CA PRO A 68 -14.00 1.53 10.31
C PRO A 68 -15.24 1.16 9.47
N GLN A 69 -15.54 1.94 8.43
CA GLN A 69 -16.63 1.74 7.48
C GLN A 69 -16.20 2.26 6.10
N ASN A 70 -16.92 1.90 5.05
CA ASN A 70 -16.65 2.36 3.68
C ASN A 70 -16.83 3.88 3.57
N GLN A 71 -15.75 4.59 3.21
CA GLN A 71 -15.72 6.04 3.00
C GLN A 71 -15.58 6.41 1.52
N GLY A 72 -15.48 5.42 0.65
CA GLY A 72 -15.29 5.55 -0.79
C GLY A 72 -13.82 5.63 -1.19
N LYS A 73 -13.54 5.16 -2.40
CA LYS A 73 -12.19 5.11 -3.02
C LYS A 73 -11.41 6.41 -2.88
N GLY A 74 -12.06 7.57 -3.06
CA GLY A 74 -11.39 8.86 -2.96
C GLY A 74 -10.88 9.17 -1.56
N ALA A 75 -11.63 8.81 -0.52
CA ALA A 75 -11.20 8.93 0.87
C ALA A 75 -10.05 7.97 1.16
N ALA A 76 -10.15 6.71 0.73
CA ALA A 76 -9.09 5.71 0.89
C ALA A 76 -7.77 6.13 0.22
N LEU A 77 -7.83 6.70 -1.00
CA LEU A 77 -6.66 7.26 -1.68
C LEU A 77 -6.06 8.43 -0.92
N LYS A 78 -6.88 9.38 -0.44
CA LYS A 78 -6.40 10.51 0.38
C LYS A 78 -5.70 10.02 1.65
N THR A 79 -6.27 9.04 2.34
CA THR A 79 -5.64 8.40 3.50
C THR A 79 -4.28 7.83 3.15
N GLY A 80 -4.18 7.06 2.06
CA GLY A 80 -2.92 6.48 1.61
C GLY A 80 -1.87 7.53 1.19
N PHE A 81 -2.28 8.58 0.48
CA PHE A 81 -1.38 9.67 0.09
C PHE A 81 -0.86 10.44 1.30
N ASN A 82 -1.75 10.83 2.22
CA ASN A 82 -1.37 11.55 3.43
C ASN A 82 -0.40 10.70 4.27
N TYR A 83 -0.70 9.41 4.42
CA TYR A 83 0.19 8.50 5.13
C TYR A 83 1.56 8.39 4.45
N PHE A 84 1.62 8.22 3.13
CA PHE A 84 2.89 8.18 2.40
C PHE A 84 3.73 9.46 2.54
N LEU A 85 3.09 10.63 2.42
CA LEU A 85 3.78 11.92 2.44
C LEU A 85 4.24 12.32 3.85
N ASN A 86 3.53 11.88 4.89
CA ASN A 86 3.83 12.25 6.28
C ASN A 86 4.86 11.32 6.96
N GLN A 87 5.31 10.26 6.29
CA GLN A 87 6.33 9.34 6.82
C GLN A 87 7.71 9.99 7.03
N ASP A 88 7.92 11.21 6.50
CA ASP A 88 9.16 11.98 6.62
C ASP A 88 9.06 13.20 7.53
N ILE A 89 7.94 13.36 8.25
CA ILE A 89 7.84 14.35 9.32
C ILE A 89 8.52 13.73 10.54
N ASP A 90 9.85 13.85 10.62
CA ASP A 90 10.56 13.72 11.89
C ASP A 90 9.92 14.73 12.88
N PRO A 91 9.47 14.31 14.07
CA PRO A 91 9.10 15.24 15.14
C PRO A 91 10.31 16.04 15.65
#